data_AF-U1PHN4-F1
#
_entry.id   AF-U1PHN4-F1
#
_cell.length_a   1.000
_cell.length_b   1.000
_cell.length_c   1.000
_cell.angle_alpha   90.00
_cell.angle_beta   90.00
_cell.angle_gamma   90.00
#
_symmetry.space_group_name_H-M   'P 1'
#
loop_
_entity.id
_entity.type
_entity.pdbx_description
1 polymer ?
#
loop_
_entity_poly.entity_id
_entity_poly.type
_entity_poly.pdbx_seq_one_letter_code
_entity_poly.pdbx_strand_id
1 'polypeptide(L)'
;MQAQACVRAEEAVTNDKLDAYETFIRRVQGLETDQTSTSVAGVTAAGGTTHLSADTYSVDSCRTVRTAFTETIHPHIIADSDETESLLETISEELTDAIAVALAPTTEVLFTADIKQIVLAEAQSRRSETAVLQ
;
A
#
# COMPACT_ATOMS: atom_id res chain seq x y z
N MET A 1 -17.61 30.11 20.35
CA MET A 1 -16.41 30.14 19.48
C MET A 1 -15.60 28.84 19.54
N GLN A 2 -15.49 28.15 20.69
CA GLN A 2 -14.74 26.88 20.82
C GLN A 2 -15.32 25.70 20.02
N ALA A 3 -16.65 25.55 19.96
CA ALA A 3 -17.28 24.42 19.25
C ALA A 3 -16.95 24.39 17.74
N GLN A 4 -16.95 25.56 17.07
CA GLN A 4 -16.59 25.65 15.65
C GLN A 4 -15.10 25.42 15.37
N ALA A 5 -14.22 25.68 16.36
CA ALA A 5 -12.79 25.43 16.22
C ALA A 5 -12.47 23.94 16.35
N CYS A 6 -13.19 23.21 17.20
CA CYS A 6 -13.08 21.75 17.32
C CYS A 6 -13.51 21.04 16.03
N VAL A 7 -14.69 21.40 15.50
CA VAL A 7 -15.21 20.82 14.25
C VAL A 7 -14.24 21.03 13.08
N ARG A 8 -13.69 22.23 12.90
CA ARG A 8 -12.69 22.48 11.85
C ARG A 8 -11.38 21.70 12.03
N ALA A 9 -10.98 21.45 13.27
CA ALA A 9 -9.77 20.67 13.55
C ALA A 9 -10.01 19.18 13.23
N GLU A 10 -11.18 18.64 13.58
CA GLU A 10 -11.58 17.29 13.19
C GLU A 10 -11.73 17.14 11.67
N GLU A 11 -12.35 18.12 10.99
CA GLU A 11 -12.45 18.14 9.52
C GLU A 11 -11.06 18.16 8.84
N ALA A 12 -10.09 18.89 9.40
CA ALA A 12 -8.73 18.92 8.90
C ALA A 12 -8.05 17.54 9.03
N VAL A 13 -8.18 16.90 10.20
CA VAL A 13 -7.63 15.55 10.44
C VAL A 13 -8.26 14.52 9.50
N THR A 14 -9.57 14.59 9.25
CA THR A 14 -10.25 13.69 8.32
C THR A 14 -9.81 13.92 6.88
N ASN A 15 -9.64 15.18 6.45
CA ASN A 15 -9.13 15.48 5.10
C ASN A 15 -7.68 15.02 4.92
N ASP A 16 -6.82 15.21 5.93
CA ASP A 16 -5.44 14.72 5.90
C ASP A 16 -5.40 13.17 5.80
N LYS A 17 -6.29 12.46 6.52
CA LYS A 17 -6.46 11.00 6.35
C LYS A 17 -6.87 10.62 4.93
N LEU A 18 -7.82 11.35 4.32
CA LEU A 18 -8.27 11.06 2.95
C LEU A 18 -7.15 11.25 1.92
N ASP A 19 -6.33 12.30 2.08
CA ASP A 19 -5.16 12.56 1.23
C ASP A 19 -4.08 11.49 1.42
N ALA A 20 -3.87 11.02 2.66
CA ALA A 20 -2.98 9.91 2.96
C ALA A 20 -3.37 8.62 2.22
N TYR A 21 -4.66 8.21 2.27
CA TYR A 21 -5.13 7.05 1.51
C TYR A 21 -4.99 7.25 0.01
N GLU A 22 -5.28 8.44 -0.53
CA GLU A 22 -5.11 8.72 -1.96
C GLU A 22 -3.64 8.61 -2.39
N THR A 23 -2.72 9.16 -1.60
CA THR A 23 -1.29 9.09 -1.86
C THR A 23 -0.78 7.65 -1.80
N PHE A 24 -1.24 6.87 -0.81
CA PHE A 24 -0.93 5.44 -0.72
C PHE A 24 -1.40 4.69 -1.96
N ILE A 25 -2.68 4.85 -2.34
CA ILE A 25 -3.29 4.21 -3.51
C ILE A 25 -2.48 4.54 -4.78
N ARG A 26 -2.13 5.82 -4.99
CA ARG A 26 -1.36 6.25 -6.17
C ARG A 26 0.02 5.59 -6.23
N ARG A 27 0.70 5.46 -5.09
CA ARG A 27 2.01 4.78 -5.01
C ARG A 27 1.90 3.29 -5.30
N VAL A 28 0.94 2.60 -4.70
CA VAL A 28 0.73 1.16 -4.93
C VAL A 28 0.31 0.90 -6.40
N GLN A 29 -0.50 1.77 -7.00
CA GLN A 29 -0.86 1.71 -8.42
C GLN A 29 0.36 1.77 -9.34
N GLY A 30 1.40 2.53 -8.96
CA GLY A 30 2.65 2.66 -9.72
C GLY A 30 3.59 1.46 -9.63
N LEU A 31 3.37 0.52 -8.70
CA LEU A 31 4.25 -0.63 -8.53
C LEU A 31 4.10 -1.64 -9.67
N GLU A 32 5.22 -2.13 -10.17
CA GLU A 32 5.23 -3.25 -11.10
C GLU A 32 4.88 -4.54 -10.36
N THR A 33 4.17 -5.44 -11.04
CA THR A 33 3.83 -6.76 -10.51
C THR A 33 4.47 -7.82 -11.39
N ASP A 34 4.79 -8.95 -10.78
CA ASP A 34 5.51 -10.07 -11.40
C ASP A 34 4.89 -10.58 -12.73
N GLN A 35 3.58 -10.32 -12.94
CA GLN A 35 2.83 -10.78 -14.11
C GLN A 35 2.81 -9.82 -15.32
N THR A 36 3.40 -8.62 -15.24
CA THR A 36 3.30 -7.62 -16.33
C THR A 36 4.64 -7.01 -16.70
N SER A 37 5.49 -7.83 -17.30
CA SER A 37 6.35 -7.40 -18.41
C SER A 37 6.11 -8.30 -19.63
N THR A 38 4.85 -8.50 -20.03
CA THR A 38 4.54 -8.92 -21.41
C THR A 38 4.46 -7.66 -22.25
N SER A 39 5.62 -7.13 -22.65
CA SER A 39 5.70 -6.18 -23.74
C SER A 39 5.40 -6.92 -25.04
N VAL A 40 4.28 -6.57 -25.66
CA VAL A 40 3.85 -7.13 -26.94
C VAL A 40 4.83 -6.70 -28.03
N ALA A 41 5.51 -7.70 -28.59
CA ALA A 41 6.07 -7.78 -29.94
C ALA A 41 7.01 -6.68 -30.45
N GLY A 42 8.30 -7.05 -30.57
CA GLY A 42 9.07 -6.64 -31.75
C GLY A 42 10.58 -6.49 -31.61
N VAL A 43 11.33 -7.49 -31.14
CA VAL A 43 12.78 -7.58 -31.48
C VAL A 43 13.19 -9.04 -31.63
N THR A 44 13.51 -9.44 -32.85
CA THR A 44 14.32 -10.61 -33.16
C THR A 44 15.77 -10.36 -32.72
N ALA A 45 16.28 -11.09 -31.74
CA ALA A 45 17.71 -11.29 -31.57
C ALA A 45 17.97 -12.55 -30.72
N ALA A 46 18.84 -13.42 -31.24
CA ALA A 46 19.24 -14.66 -30.61
C ALA A 46 20.11 -14.40 -29.37
N GLY A 47 19.88 -15.16 -28.30
CA GLY A 47 20.85 -15.40 -27.23
C GLY A 47 20.49 -14.78 -25.88
N GLY A 48 20.32 -15.66 -24.88
CA GLY A 48 20.43 -15.32 -23.46
C GLY A 48 19.10 -15.15 -22.73
N THR A 49 18.59 -16.21 -22.12
CA THR A 49 17.54 -16.13 -21.10
C THR A 49 18.10 -15.48 -19.84
N THR A 50 17.85 -14.19 -19.65
CA THR A 50 18.13 -13.49 -18.38
C THR A 50 16.84 -13.45 -17.56
N HIS A 51 16.56 -14.52 -16.82
CA HIS A 51 15.37 -14.65 -15.94
C HIS A 51 15.69 -14.20 -14.50
N LEU A 52 16.50 -13.14 -14.34
CA LEU A 52 17.12 -12.73 -13.05
C LEU A 52 16.49 -11.46 -12.44
N SER A 53 15.43 -10.91 -13.03
CA SER A 53 14.89 -9.60 -12.63
C SER A 53 13.45 -9.63 -12.11
N ALA A 54 12.72 -10.74 -12.17
CA ALA A 54 11.34 -10.76 -11.64
C ALA A 54 11.34 -10.86 -10.10
N ASP A 55 12.16 -11.77 -9.57
CA ASP A 55 12.25 -12.09 -8.13
C ASP A 55 12.72 -10.90 -7.27
N THR A 56 13.75 -10.18 -7.72
CA THR A 56 14.31 -9.04 -6.96
C THR A 56 13.38 -7.83 -6.95
N TYR A 57 12.67 -7.57 -8.05
CA TYR A 57 11.72 -6.45 -8.14
C TYR A 57 10.43 -6.75 -7.34
N SER A 58 10.03 -8.02 -7.25
CA SER A 58 8.87 -8.46 -6.47
C SER A 58 9.07 -8.33 -4.95
N VAL A 59 10.24 -8.75 -4.44
CA VAL A 59 10.60 -8.56 -3.01
C VAL A 59 10.73 -7.07 -2.67
N ASP A 60 11.27 -6.27 -3.58
CA ASP A 60 11.33 -4.81 -3.42
C ASP A 60 9.92 -4.18 -3.43
N SER A 61 8.98 -4.73 -4.19
CA SER A 61 7.60 -4.24 -4.24
C SER A 61 6.85 -4.45 -2.92
N CYS A 62 6.93 -5.63 -2.29
CA CYS A 62 6.34 -5.85 -0.95
C CYS A 62 6.95 -4.92 0.10
N ARG A 63 8.26 -4.63 0.01
CA ARG A 63 8.91 -3.63 0.87
C ARG A 63 8.39 -2.22 0.58
N THR A 64 8.24 -1.87 -0.69
CA THR A 64 7.76 -0.55 -1.11
C THR A 64 6.32 -0.29 -0.70
N VAL A 65 5.43 -1.30 -0.72
CA VAL A 65 4.06 -1.16 -0.18
C VAL A 65 4.10 -0.84 1.32
N ARG A 66 4.92 -1.59 2.09
CA ARG A 66 5.07 -1.32 3.54
C ARG A 66 5.62 0.08 3.80
N THR A 67 6.67 0.49 3.09
CA THR A 67 7.21 1.86 3.19
C THR A 67 6.17 2.91 2.84
N ALA A 68 5.41 2.72 1.75
CA ALA A 68 4.35 3.63 1.37
C ALA A 68 3.29 3.74 2.46
N PHE A 69 2.89 2.63 3.09
CA PHE A 69 1.94 2.62 4.20
C PHE A 69 2.47 3.40 5.42
N THR A 70 3.71 3.12 5.84
CA THR A 70 4.39 3.81 6.94
C THR A 70 4.51 5.31 6.70
N GLU A 71 4.82 5.73 5.48
CA GLU A 71 5.01 7.15 5.18
C GLU A 71 3.70 7.93 5.03
N THR A 72 2.59 7.25 4.71
CA THR A 72 1.34 7.94 4.35
C THR A 72 0.26 7.74 5.40
N ILE A 73 -0.15 6.50 5.68
CA ILE A 73 -1.33 6.23 6.50
C ILE A 73 -0.96 6.17 7.98
N HIS A 74 0.16 5.53 8.31
CA HIS A 74 0.61 5.30 9.68
C HIS A 74 0.67 6.57 10.56
N PRO A 75 1.13 7.76 10.08
CA PRO A 75 1.14 8.99 10.86
C PRO A 75 -0.24 9.47 11.34
N HIS A 76 -1.31 8.98 10.71
CA HIS A 76 -2.69 9.38 11.02
C HIS A 76 -3.48 8.32 11.79
N ILE A 77 -2.95 7.09 11.92
CA ILE A 77 -3.63 5.98 12.59
C ILE A 77 -3.06 5.73 13.99
N ILE A 78 -1.75 5.95 14.17
CA ILE A 78 -1.06 5.65 15.44
C ILE A 78 -0.53 6.93 16.09
N ALA A 79 -0.89 7.13 17.36
CA ALA A 79 -0.12 7.97 18.26
C ALA A 79 1.03 7.12 18.82
N ASP A 80 2.25 7.25 18.26
CA ASP A 80 3.49 6.61 18.74
C ASP A 80 3.52 5.07 18.78
N SER A 81 3.98 4.41 17.72
CA SER A 81 4.56 3.04 17.80
C SER A 81 5.53 2.83 16.62
N ASP A 82 6.83 2.64 16.88
CA ASP A 82 7.91 2.65 15.88
C ASP A 82 8.47 1.23 15.54
N GLU A 83 7.66 0.18 15.69
CA GLU A 83 8.13 -1.21 15.50
C GLU A 83 7.52 -1.91 14.27
N THR A 84 8.29 -2.82 13.65
CA THR A 84 7.87 -3.55 12.45
C THR A 84 6.75 -4.55 12.74
N GLU A 85 6.70 -5.11 13.96
CA GLU A 85 5.57 -5.94 14.40
C GLU A 85 4.30 -5.09 14.53
N SER A 86 4.40 -3.87 15.08
CA SER A 86 3.31 -2.89 15.11
C SER A 86 2.84 -2.47 13.71
N LEU A 87 3.76 -2.40 12.73
CA LEU A 87 3.40 -2.09 11.34
C LEU A 87 2.52 -3.16 10.70
N LEU A 88 2.87 -4.45 10.83
CA LEU A 88 2.07 -5.53 10.25
C LEU A 88 0.71 -5.68 10.95
N GLU A 89 0.67 -5.44 12.26
CA GLU A 89 -0.57 -5.36 13.03
C GLU A 89 -1.45 -4.20 12.52
N THR A 90 -0.89 -3.02 12.33
CA THR A 90 -1.66 -1.87 11.80
C THR A 90 -2.15 -2.12 10.37
N ILE A 91 -1.34 -2.76 9.53
CA ILE A 91 -1.76 -3.17 8.18
C ILE A 91 -2.90 -4.20 8.25
N SER A 92 -2.91 -5.10 9.24
CA SER A 92 -3.97 -6.10 9.39
C SER A 92 -5.29 -5.48 9.85
N GLU A 93 -5.23 -4.51 10.77
CA GLU A 93 -6.37 -3.74 11.26
C GLU A 93 -6.98 -2.85 10.17
N GLU A 94 -6.11 -2.17 9.41
CA GLU A 94 -6.53 -1.18 8.42
C GLU A 94 -6.91 -1.80 7.08
N LEU A 95 -6.20 -2.83 6.63
CA LEU A 95 -6.52 -3.51 5.38
C LEU A 95 -7.14 -4.86 5.67
N THR A 96 -6.31 -5.89 5.82
CA THR A 96 -6.72 -7.24 6.24
C THR A 96 -5.50 -8.03 6.73
N ASP A 97 -5.74 -9.03 7.57
CA ASP A 97 -4.72 -10.02 7.97
C ASP A 97 -4.06 -10.72 6.76
N ALA A 98 -4.84 -11.06 5.74
CA ALA A 98 -4.31 -11.68 4.52
C ALA A 98 -3.28 -10.80 3.79
N ILE A 99 -3.51 -9.48 3.74
CA ILE A 99 -2.55 -8.53 3.19
C ILE A 99 -1.30 -8.44 4.08
N ALA A 100 -1.47 -8.36 5.40
CA ALA A 100 -0.35 -8.28 6.34
C ALA A 100 0.58 -9.50 6.20
N VAL A 101 0.01 -10.70 6.13
CA VAL A 101 0.77 -11.94 5.90
C VAL A 101 1.47 -11.92 4.55
N ALA A 102 0.80 -11.50 3.47
CA ALA A 102 1.39 -11.46 2.13
C ALA A 102 2.56 -10.46 2.02
N LEU A 103 2.51 -9.36 2.78
CA LEU A 103 3.55 -8.32 2.78
C LEU A 103 4.68 -8.59 3.79
N ALA A 104 4.52 -9.57 4.68
CA ALA A 104 5.49 -9.84 5.72
C ALA A 104 6.85 -10.23 5.12
N PRO A 105 7.97 -9.74 5.67
CA PRO A 105 9.31 -10.00 5.13
C PRO A 105 9.72 -11.47 5.21
N THR A 106 9.06 -12.27 6.05
CA THR A 106 9.25 -13.71 6.21
C THR A 106 8.42 -14.53 5.24
N THR A 107 7.48 -13.89 4.54
CA THR A 107 6.59 -14.57 3.59
C THR A 107 7.27 -14.63 2.23
N GLU A 108 7.49 -15.83 1.72
CA GLU A 108 8.08 -16.08 0.40
C GLU A 108 7.10 -15.82 -0.77
N VAL A 109 5.99 -15.11 -0.52
CA VAL A 109 4.98 -14.81 -1.53
C VAL A 109 5.40 -13.59 -2.33
N LEU A 110 5.36 -13.72 -3.66
CA LEU A 110 5.65 -12.63 -4.59
C LEU A 110 4.53 -11.58 -4.61
N PHE A 111 4.88 -10.33 -4.89
CA PHE A 111 3.91 -9.26 -5.10
C PHE A 111 3.21 -9.42 -6.46
N THR A 112 2.06 -10.10 -6.45
CA THR A 112 1.27 -10.39 -7.65
C THR A 112 0.27 -9.28 -7.96
N ALA A 113 -0.27 -9.31 -9.19
CA ALA A 113 -1.37 -8.45 -9.59
C ALA A 113 -2.59 -8.60 -8.67
N ASP A 114 -2.88 -9.82 -8.20
CA ASP A 114 -3.99 -10.09 -7.28
C ASP A 114 -3.76 -9.41 -5.93
N ILE A 115 -2.57 -9.56 -5.33
CA ILE A 115 -2.23 -8.89 -4.06
C ILE A 115 -2.34 -7.37 -4.23
N LYS A 116 -1.83 -6.82 -5.33
CA LYS A 116 -1.97 -5.40 -5.65
C LYS A 116 -3.44 -4.96 -5.74
N GLN A 117 -4.29 -5.72 -6.43
CA GLN A 117 -5.72 -5.39 -6.53
C GLN A 117 -6.42 -5.45 -5.17
N ILE A 118 -6.13 -6.44 -4.34
CA ILE A 118 -6.71 -6.55 -3.00
C ILE A 118 -6.28 -5.36 -2.13
N VAL A 119 -4.99 -5.00 -2.12
CA VAL A 119 -4.49 -3.81 -1.39
C VAL A 119 -5.20 -2.54 -1.86
N LEU A 120 -5.37 -2.35 -3.16
CA LEU A 120 -6.05 -1.18 -3.72
C LEU A 120 -7.54 -1.13 -3.39
N ALA A 121 -8.21 -2.28 -3.39
CA ALA A 121 -9.64 -2.37 -3.07
C ALA A 121 -9.88 -2.04 -1.59
N GLU A 122 -9.11 -2.64 -0.68
CA GLU A 122 -9.24 -2.39 0.76
C GLU A 122 -8.92 -0.94 1.10
N ALA A 123 -7.83 -0.37 0.55
CA ALA A 123 -7.50 1.04 0.76
C ALA A 123 -8.59 2.01 0.24
N GLN A 124 -9.23 1.68 -0.89
CA GLN A 124 -10.37 2.45 -1.40
C GLN A 124 -11.61 2.33 -0.51
N SER A 125 -11.85 1.15 0.06
CA SER A 125 -12.93 0.93 1.02
C SER A 125 -12.74 1.82 2.25
N ARG A 126 -11.54 1.79 2.86
CA ARG A 126 -11.21 2.63 4.03
C ARG A 126 -11.30 4.12 3.76
N ARG A 127 -10.86 4.56 2.58
CA ARG A 127 -11.03 5.95 2.16
C ARG A 127 -12.51 6.32 2.07
N SER A 128 -13.35 5.45 1.52
CA SER A 128 -14.78 5.69 1.37
C SER A 128 -15.48 5.73 2.73
N GLU A 129 -15.13 4.81 3.64
CA GLU A 129 -15.60 4.82 5.04
C GLU A 129 -15.23 6.12 5.74
N THR A 130 -13.98 6.57 5.62
CA THR A 130 -13.49 7.84 6.20
C THR A 130 -14.24 9.05 5.61
N ALA A 131 -14.55 9.03 4.31
CA ALA A 131 -15.29 10.11 3.66
C ALA A 131 -16.75 10.21 4.11
N VAL A 132 -17.37 9.11 4.55
CA VAL A 132 -18.75 9.09 5.07
C VAL A 132 -18.82 9.60 6.51
N LEU A 133 -17.70 9.62 7.24
CA LEU A 133 -17.61 10.14 8.61
C LEU A 133 -17.45 11.68 8.69
N GLN A 134 -17.45 12.37 7.55
CA GLN A 134 -17.54 13.84 7.43
C GLN A 134 -18.97 14.34 7.74
#